data_AF-A0A3D0P433-F1
#
_entry.id   AF-A0A3D0P433-F1
#
_cell.length_a   1.000
_cell.length_b   1.000
_cell.length_c   1.000
_cell.angle_alpha   90.00
_cell.angle_beta   90.00
_cell.angle_gamma   90.00
#
_symmetry.space_group_name_H-M   'P 1'
#
loop_
_entity.id
_entity.type
_entity.pdbx_description
1 polymer ?
#
loop_
_entity_poly.entity_id
_entity_poly.type
_entity_poly.pdbx_seq_one_letter_code
_entity_poly.pdbx_strand_id
1 'polypeptide(L)' 'MKRRSIKMQMICLLMIVAGSLLVACGRQVAELPAVEMRVVKDDLGREVRLPVKVTRAVSLAPSITEMVFAAGAGDR' A
#
# COMPACT_ATOMS: atom_id res chain seq x y z
N MET A 1 -21.16 26.35 44.46
CA MET A 1 -20.07 25.40 44.13
C MET A 1 -20.36 24.54 42.89
N LYS A 2 -21.57 23.98 42.69
CA LYS A 2 -21.92 23.14 41.52
C LYS A 2 -21.69 23.78 40.13
N ARG A 3 -21.93 25.08 39.97
CA ARG A 3 -21.68 25.82 38.70
C ARG A 3 -20.21 25.89 38.28
N ARG A 4 -19.25 25.82 39.23
CA ARG A 4 -17.81 25.78 38.92
C ARG A 4 -17.39 24.37 38.45
N SER A 5 -18.00 23.33 39.03
CA SER A 5 -17.78 21.93 38.64
C SER A 5 -18.33 21.61 37.25
N ILE A 6 -19.51 22.11 36.88
CA ILE A 6 -20.10 21.93 35.54
C ILE A 6 -19.23 22.61 34.46
N LYS A 7 -18.75 23.84 34.72
CA LYS A 7 -17.84 24.54 33.79
C LYS A 7 -16.53 23.78 33.60
N MET A 8 -15.98 23.21 34.68
CA MET A 8 -14.74 22.41 34.62
C MET A 8 -14.93 21.12 33.83
N GLN A 9 -16.06 20.42 34.01
CA GLN A 9 -16.39 19.23 33.21
C GLN A 9 -16.58 19.54 31.72
N MET A 10 -17.22 20.67 31.40
CA MET A 10 -17.44 21.10 30.01
C MET A 10 -16.12 21.48 29.31
N ILE A 11 -15.18 22.11 30.04
CA ILE A 11 -13.83 22.40 29.53
C ILE A 11 -13.04 21.10 29.30
N CYS A 12 -13.09 20.15 30.23
CA CYS A 12 -12.46 18.85 30.04
C CYS A 12 -13.03 18.10 28.83
N LEU A 13 -14.36 18.11 28.64
CA LEU A 13 -15.00 17.48 27.49
C LEU A 13 -14.57 18.15 26.17
N LEU A 14 -14.52 19.49 26.14
CA LEU A 14 -14.06 20.25 24.97
C LEU A 14 -12.61 19.93 24.61
N MET A 15 -11.73 19.81 25.61
CA MET A 15 -10.31 19.47 25.41
C MET A 15 -10.13 18.04 24.87
N ILE A 16 -10.92 17.08 25.35
CA ILE A 16 -10.88 15.68 24.87
C ILE A 16 -11.34 15.60 23.41
N VAL A 17 -12.44 16.28 23.06
CA VAL A 17 -12.95 16.32 21.68
C VAL A 17 -11.93 17.00 20.75
N ALA A 18 -11.35 18.13 21.16
CA ALA A 18 -10.32 18.82 20.39
C ALA A 18 -9.05 17.96 20.20
N GLY A 19 -8.64 17.20 21.22
CA GLY A 19 -7.49 16.29 21.13
C GLY A 19 -7.73 15.12 20.16
N SER A 20 -8.95 14.58 20.11
CA SER A 20 -9.29 13.48 19.21
C SER A 20 -9.22 13.85 17.71
N LEU A 21 -9.47 15.11 17.37
CA LEU A 21 -9.38 15.63 16.00
C LEU A 21 -7.94 15.65 15.45
N LEU A 22 -6.93 15.76 16.32
CA LEU A 22 -5.52 15.79 15.92
C LEU A 22 -4.95 14.41 15.59
N VAL A 23 -5.53 13.34 16.15
CA VAL A 23 -5.04 11.95 15.97
C VAL A 23 -5.51 11.35 14.64
N ALA A 24 -6.60 11.86 14.05
CA ALA A 24 -7.18 11.33 12.82
C ALA A 24 -6.37 11.61 11.54
N CYS A 25 -5.41 12.55 11.58
CA CYS A 25 -4.59 12.90 10.41
C CYS A 25 -3.26 12.12 10.33
N GLY A 26 -3.04 11.14 11.20
CA GLY A 26 -1.89 10.24 11.11
C GLY A 26 -2.01 9.34 9.88
N ARG A 27 -1.27 9.65 8.81
CA ARG A 27 -1.19 8.82 7.61
C ARG A 27 -0.52 7.50 7.99
N GLN A 28 -1.32 6.45 8.21
CA GLN A 28 -0.81 5.10 8.45
C GLN A 28 -0.11 4.62 7.17
N VAL A 29 1.22 4.74 7.14
CA VAL A 29 2.02 4.11 6.08
C VAL A 29 2.06 2.63 6.43
N ALA A 30 1.27 1.83 5.73
CA ALA A 30 1.37 0.38 5.84
C ALA A 30 2.78 -0.01 5.40
N GLU A 31 3.56 -0.57 6.32
CA GLU A 31 4.89 -1.09 6.03
C GLU A 31 4.70 -2.39 5.23
N LEU A 32 4.78 -2.27 3.91
CA LEU A 32 4.73 -3.43 3.03
C LEU A 32 6.04 -4.20 3.20
N PRO A 33 6.00 -5.54 3.29
CA PRO A 33 7.21 -6.34 3.32
C PRO A 33 8.06 -6.01 2.09
N ALA A 34 9.37 -5.82 2.32
CA ALA A 34 10.31 -5.54 1.24
C ALA A 34 10.26 -6.68 0.22
N VAL A 35 9.83 -6.37 -1.01
CA VAL A 35 9.82 -7.32 -2.11
C VAL A 35 11.20 -7.32 -2.75
N GLU A 36 11.82 -8.49 -2.81
CA GLU A 36 13.10 -8.65 -3.51
C GLU A 36 12.93 -8.37 -5.00
N MET A 37 13.79 -7.51 -5.55
CA MET A 37 13.71 -7.05 -6.93
C MET A 37 14.92 -7.54 -7.73
N ARG A 38 14.70 -7.86 -9.01
CA ARG A 38 15.75 -8.13 -10.00
C ARG A 38 15.68 -7.14 -11.15
N VAL A 39 16.84 -6.89 -11.77
CA VAL A 39 16.94 -6.15 -13.03
C VAL A 39 17.10 -7.15 -14.16
N VAL A 40 16.31 -7.01 -15.21
CA VAL A 40 16.46 -7.76 -16.46
C VAL A 40 16.55 -6.79 -17.63
N LYS A 41 17.20 -7.20 -18.72
CA LYS A 41 17.23 -6.44 -19.97
C LYS A 41 16.21 -7.06 -20.91
N ASP A 42 15.35 -6.24 -21.51
CA ASP A 42 14.39 -6.72 -22.51
C ASP A 42 14.97 -6.69 -23.93
N ASP A 43 14.18 -7.15 -24.90
CA ASP A 43 14.59 -7.25 -26.30
C ASP A 43 14.84 -5.89 -26.97
N LEU A 44 14.32 -4.80 -26.39
CA LEU A 44 14.60 -3.42 -26.83
C LEU A 44 15.83 -2.83 -26.12
N GLY A 45 16.45 -3.60 -25.23
CA GLY A 45 17.63 -3.22 -24.47
C GLY A 45 17.35 -2.36 -23.24
N ARG A 46 16.09 -2.23 -22.82
CA ARG A 46 15.70 -1.46 -21.63
C ARG A 46 16.00 -2.25 -20.37
N GLU A 47 16.46 -1.57 -19.32
CA GLU A 47 16.55 -2.16 -17.99
C GLU A 47 15.18 -2.11 -17.30
N VAL A 48 14.68 -3.29 -16.93
CA VAL A 48 13.37 -3.45 -16.30
C VAL A 48 13.56 -4.06 -14.91
N ARG A 49 13.09 -3.33 -13.87
CA ARG A 49 13.07 -3.81 -12.49
C ARG A 49 11.77 -4.54 -12.20
N LEU A 50 11.88 -5.80 -11.80
CA LEU A 50 10.76 -6.72 -11.56
C LEU A 50 10.91 -7.38 -10.19
N PRO A 51 9.84 -7.74 -9.48
CA PRO A 51 9.96 -8.63 -8.33
C PRO A 51 10.54 -9.98 -8.77
N VAL A 52 11.34 -10.62 -7.89
CA VAL A 52 11.89 -11.96 -8.14
C VAL A 52 10.76 -12.97 -8.38
N LYS A 53 9.66 -12.84 -7.63
CA LYS A 53 8.45 -13.64 -7.78
C LYS A 53 7.33 -12.82 -8.45
N VAL A 54 6.99 -13.17 -9.69
CA VAL A 54 5.86 -12.58 -10.42
C VAL A 54 4.60 -13.42 -10.15
N THR A 55 3.55 -12.80 -9.64
CA THR A 55 2.29 -13.46 -9.30
C THR A 55 1.13 -13.08 -10.20
N ARG A 56 1.29 -12.02 -11.00
CA ARG A 56 0.32 -11.56 -11.98
C ARG A 56 1.06 -10.97 -13.18
N ALA A 57 0.73 -11.44 -14.38
CA ALA A 57 1.22 -10.87 -15.63
C ALA A 57 0.06 -10.58 -16.59
N VAL A 58 0.23 -9.56 -17.45
CA VAL A 58 -0.71 -9.26 -18.54
C VAL A 58 0.09 -9.34 -19.83
N SER A 59 -0.28 -10.27 -20.71
CA SER A 59 0.28 -10.38 -22.05
C SER A 59 -0.56 -9.62 -23.05
N LEU A 60 0.09 -8.83 -23.92
CA LEU A 60 -0.58 -8.01 -24.95
C LEU A 60 -0.36 -8.57 -26.37
N ALA A 61 0.34 -9.70 -26.51
CA ALA A 61 0.62 -10.32 -27.80
C ALA A 61 0.40 -11.83 -27.73
N PRO A 62 -0.24 -12.44 -28.75
CA PRO A 62 -0.49 -13.89 -28.78
C PRO A 62 0.79 -14.72 -28.60
N SER A 63 1.88 -14.34 -29.26
CA SER A 63 3.17 -15.04 -29.17
C SER A 63 3.72 -15.07 -27.74
N ILE A 64 3.58 -13.97 -26.98
CA ILE A 64 4.01 -13.92 -25.58
C ILE A 64 3.10 -14.75 -24.70
N THR A 65 1.79 -14.73 -24.95
CA THR A 65 0.83 -15.57 -24.23
C THR A 65 1.18 -17.05 -24.39
N GLU A 66 1.44 -17.50 -25.62
CA GLU A 66 1.84 -18.88 -25.90
C GLU A 66 3.13 -19.28 -25.14
N MET A 67 4.13 -18.39 -25.11
CA MET A 67 5.36 -18.63 -24.33
C MET A 67 5.10 -18.76 -22.83
N VAL A 68 4.22 -17.93 -22.25
CA VAL A 68 3.86 -18.00 -20.82
C VAL A 68 3.19 -19.35 -20.49
N PHE A 69 2.29 -19.83 -21.35
CA PHE A 69 1.68 -21.16 -21.19
C PHE A 69 2.70 -22.29 -21.35
N ALA A 70 3.58 -22.20 -22.35
CA ALA A 70 4.64 -23.19 -22.56
C ALA A 70 5.62 -23.26 -21.36
N ALA A 71 5.86 -22.15 -20.68
CA ALA A 71 6.64 -22.08 -19.45
C ALA A 71 5.90 -22.59 -18.20
N GLY A 72 4.64 -23.04 -18.32
CA GLY A 72 3.82 -23.56 -17.22
C GLY A 72 3.25 -22.47 -16.30
N ALA A 73 3.21 -21.22 -16.76
CA ALA A 73 2.76 -20.05 -15.98
C ALA A 73 1.42 -19.48 -16.48
N GLY A 74 0.63 -20.23 -17.26
CA GLY A 74 -0.64 -19.76 -17.82
C GLY A 74 -1.74 -19.48 -16.78
N ASP A 75 -1.54 -19.88 -15.52
CA ASP A 75 -2.47 -19.68 -14.40
C ASP A 75 -2.29 -18.35 -13.65
N ARG A 76 -1.25 -17.57 -13.97
CA ARG A 76 -0.83 -16.37 -13.22
C ARG A 76 -0.40 -15.21 -14.09
#